data_AF-A0A7J0CHP5-F1
#
_entry.id   AF-A0A7J0CHP5-F1
#
_cell.length_a   1.000
_cell.length_b   1.000
_cell.length_c   1.000
_cell.angle_alpha   90.00
_cell.angle_beta   90.00
_cell.angle_gamma   90.00
#
_symmetry.space_group_name_H-M   'P 1'
#
loop_
_entity.id
_entity.type
_entity.pdbx_description
1 polymer ?
#
loop_
_entity_poly.entity_id
_entity_poly.type
_entity_poly.pdbx_seq_one_letter_code
_entity_poly.pdbx_strand_id
1 'polypeptide(L)'
;MATSNRELADFLRRARAQCDPARAGLPPDTRVRRVPGLRREEVARLAGVSADYYARLEQGRHITPSPAVVEALAQALELDAAGRAHLNDLIGTTTAAPRRRRPPTVQRLRSGLHQLLDSMGAPPPWSWDAGETS
;
A
#
# COMPACT_ATOMS: atom_id res chain seq x y z
N MET A 1 16.41 7.06 20.33
CA MET A 1 14.95 7.26 20.14
C MET A 1 14.53 7.58 18.69
N ALA A 2 15.45 7.62 17.71
CA ALA A 2 15.15 7.61 16.27
C ALA A 2 15.45 6.22 15.63
N THR A 3 15.77 5.24 16.47
CA THR A 3 16.22 3.90 16.10
C THR A 3 15.05 3.04 15.66
N SER A 4 13.94 2.98 16.41
CA SER A 4 12.80 2.11 16.09
C SER A 4 12.16 2.39 14.72
N ASN A 5 12.02 3.65 14.32
CA ASN A 5 11.53 3.98 12.97
C ASN A 5 12.54 3.64 11.86
N ARG A 6 13.85 3.74 12.15
CA ARG A 6 14.90 3.30 11.21
C ARG A 6 14.94 1.78 11.12
N GLU A 7 14.77 1.08 12.23
CA GLU A 7 14.70 -0.39 12.29
C GLU A 7 13.49 -0.91 11.52
N LEU A 8 12.32 -0.28 11.67
CA LEU A 8 11.15 -0.54 10.84
C LEU A 8 11.44 -0.31 9.35
N ALA A 9 12.05 0.82 9.01
CA ALA A 9 12.41 1.14 7.63
C ALA A 9 13.39 0.12 7.03
N ASP A 10 14.40 -0.30 7.80
CA ASP A 10 15.39 -1.30 7.39
C ASP A 10 14.76 -2.68 7.23
N PHE A 11 13.87 -3.05 8.15
CA PHE A 11 13.10 -4.29 8.06
C PHE A 11 12.26 -4.32 6.78
N LEU A 12 11.48 -3.27 6.50
CA LEU A 12 10.63 -3.20 5.31
C LEU A 12 11.46 -3.23 4.02
N ARG A 13 12.62 -2.54 3.98
CA ARG A 13 13.54 -2.58 2.84
C ARG A 13 14.07 -3.99 2.58
N ARG A 14 14.51 -4.69 3.63
CA ARG A 14 15.02 -6.07 3.53
C ARG A 14 13.93 -7.04 3.12
N ALA A 15 12.74 -6.95 3.72
CA ALA A 15 11.60 -7.79 3.37
C ALA A 15 11.25 -7.62 1.89
N ARG A 16 11.08 -6.37 1.41
CA ARG A 16 10.79 -6.08 0.01
C ARG A 16 11.82 -6.63 -0.97
N ALA A 17 13.10 -6.56 -0.62
CA ALA A 17 14.18 -7.06 -1.46
C ALA A 17 14.18 -8.60 -1.59
N GLN A 18 13.60 -9.30 -0.63
CA GLN A 18 13.51 -10.77 -0.58
C GLN A 18 12.22 -11.33 -1.19
N CYS A 19 11.15 -10.52 -1.27
CA CYS A 19 9.90 -10.95 -1.89
C CYS A 19 10.07 -11.23 -3.38
N ASP A 20 9.54 -12.37 -3.81
CA ASP A 20 9.53 -12.78 -5.22
C ASP A 20 8.38 -12.09 -5.96
N PRO A 21 8.66 -11.21 -6.95
CA PRO A 21 7.62 -10.56 -7.72
C PRO A 21 6.72 -11.52 -8.51
N ALA A 22 7.20 -12.72 -8.86
CA ALA A 22 6.42 -13.70 -9.59
C ALA A 22 5.31 -14.33 -8.73
N ARG A 23 5.50 -14.38 -7.41
CA ARG A 23 4.55 -14.95 -6.45
C ARG A 23 3.52 -13.94 -5.96
N ALA A 24 3.81 -12.66 -6.11
CA ALA A 24 3.00 -11.56 -5.60
C ALA A 24 1.67 -11.31 -6.35
N GLY A 25 1.32 -12.11 -7.36
CA GLY A 25 0.04 -12.00 -8.08
C GLY A 25 -0.13 -10.69 -8.87
N LEU A 26 0.98 -10.02 -9.20
CA LEU A 26 0.97 -8.79 -9.98
C LEU A 26 0.85 -9.10 -11.49
N PRO A 27 0.15 -8.25 -12.26
CA PRO A 27 0.16 -8.35 -13.72
C PRO A 27 1.61 -8.30 -14.23
N PRO A 28 1.95 -9.05 -15.29
CA PRO A 28 3.28 -9.01 -15.87
C PRO A 28 3.66 -7.56 -16.25
N ASP A 29 4.76 -7.08 -15.68
CA ASP A 29 5.29 -5.75 -15.98
C ASP A 29 5.97 -5.81 -17.36
N THR A 30 5.54 -4.96 -18.28
CA THR A 30 6.11 -4.84 -19.63
C THR A 30 7.45 -4.10 -19.65
N ARG A 31 7.89 -3.52 -18.52
CA ARG A 31 9.18 -2.83 -18.41
C ARG A 31 10.30 -3.74 -17.92
N VAL A 32 11.52 -3.50 -18.43
CA VAL A 32 12.75 -4.14 -17.94
C VAL A 32 12.89 -3.93 -16.42
N ARG A 33 12.89 -5.02 -15.66
CA ARG A 33 13.03 -5.01 -14.20
C ARG A 33 14.50 -4.78 -13.84
N ARG A 34 14.77 -3.75 -13.02
CA ARG A 34 16.12 -3.38 -12.56
C ARG A 34 16.41 -3.78 -11.11
N VAL A 35 15.40 -4.25 -10.38
CA VAL A 35 15.53 -4.64 -8.96
C VAL A 35 15.14 -6.11 -8.81
N PRO A 36 15.88 -6.90 -8.01
CA PRO A 36 15.64 -8.33 -7.89
C PRO A 36 14.32 -8.67 -7.17
N GLY A 37 13.91 -7.85 -6.19
CA GLY A 37 12.66 -8.02 -5.45
C GLY A 37 11.52 -7.12 -5.94
N LEU A 38 10.51 -6.93 -5.08
CA LEU A 38 9.38 -6.04 -5.33
C LEU A 38 9.83 -4.56 -5.38
N ARG A 39 9.21 -3.76 -6.26
CA ARG A 39 9.31 -2.30 -6.28
C ARG A 39 8.44 -1.70 -5.17
N ARG A 40 8.70 -0.45 -4.80
CA ARG A 40 7.89 0.25 -3.78
C ARG A 40 6.43 0.38 -4.19
N GLU A 41 6.21 0.69 -5.47
CA GLU A 41 4.89 0.86 -6.07
C GLU A 41 4.13 -0.46 -6.14
N GLU A 42 4.85 -1.57 -6.27
CA GLU A 42 4.29 -2.93 -6.25
C GLU A 42 3.79 -3.29 -4.85
N VAL A 43 4.63 -3.13 -3.83
CA VAL A 43 4.23 -3.36 -2.42
C VAL A 43 3.06 -2.46 -2.03
N ALA A 44 3.11 -1.19 -2.39
CA ALA A 44 2.03 -0.24 -2.10
C ALA A 44 0.70 -0.67 -2.72
N ARG A 45 0.72 -1.17 -3.96
CA ARG A 45 -0.46 -1.69 -4.65
C ARG A 45 -1.04 -2.92 -3.94
N LEU A 46 -0.18 -3.87 -3.59
CA LEU A 46 -0.58 -5.10 -2.88
C LEU A 46 -1.15 -4.79 -1.49
N ALA A 47 -0.56 -3.84 -0.77
CA ALA A 47 -1.01 -3.43 0.55
C ALA A 47 -2.18 -2.42 0.52
N GLY A 48 -2.63 -1.97 -0.65
CA GLY A 48 -3.71 -0.99 -0.79
C GLY A 48 -3.39 0.39 -0.19
N VAL A 49 -2.11 0.80 -0.21
CA VAL A 49 -1.63 2.11 0.26
C VAL A 49 -1.01 2.92 -0.88
N SER A 50 -0.77 4.21 -0.67
CA SER A 50 -0.05 5.01 -1.68
C SER A 50 1.44 4.68 -1.70
N ALA A 51 2.06 4.74 -2.88
CA ALA A 51 3.51 4.54 -3.04
C ALA A 51 4.33 5.53 -2.19
N ASP A 52 3.87 6.77 -2.10
CA ASP A 52 4.50 7.80 -1.25
C ASP A 52 4.38 7.46 0.24
N TYR A 53 3.25 6.90 0.68
CA TYR A 53 3.11 6.45 2.07
C TYR A 53 4.12 5.33 2.40
N TYR A 54 4.25 4.34 1.52
CA TYR A 54 5.24 3.28 1.68
C TYR A 54 6.68 3.81 1.63
N ALA A 55 6.98 4.75 0.73
CA ALA A 55 8.29 5.40 0.68
C ALA A 55 8.64 6.14 1.98
N ARG A 56 7.66 6.81 2.62
CA ARG A 56 7.87 7.45 3.92
C ARG A 56 8.16 6.45 5.05
N LEU A 57 7.55 5.25 4.99
CA LEU A 57 7.85 4.16 5.94
C LEU A 57 9.30 3.70 5.76
N GLU A 58 9.73 3.43 4.52
CA GLU A 58 11.13 3.05 4.22
C GLU A 58 12.16 4.15 4.47
N GLN A 59 11.73 5.40 4.64
CA GLN A 59 12.60 6.51 5.03
C GLN A 59 12.73 6.66 6.56
N GLY A 60 11.99 5.86 7.34
CA GLY A 60 11.96 5.96 8.80
C GLY A 60 11.36 7.28 9.29
N ARG A 61 10.44 7.86 8.52
CA ARG A 61 9.68 9.04 8.99
C ARG A 61 8.82 8.64 10.17
N HIS A 62 8.59 9.57 11.10
CA HIS A 62 7.71 9.35 12.27
C HIS A 62 6.24 9.25 11.83
N ILE A 63 5.86 8.10 11.28
CA ILE A 63 4.49 7.72 10.93
C ILE A 63 4.17 6.38 11.59
N THR A 64 2.98 6.27 12.17
CA THR A 64 2.50 5.00 12.76
C THR A 64 1.45 4.46 11.83
N PRO A 65 1.68 3.31 11.16
CA PRO A 65 0.66 2.64 10.39
C PRO A 65 -0.45 2.12 11.29
N SER A 66 -1.68 2.08 10.78
CA SER A 66 -2.78 1.44 11.49
C SER A 66 -2.61 -0.08 11.48
N PRO A 67 -3.20 -0.82 12.43
CA PRO A 67 -3.11 -2.29 12.45
C PRO A 67 -3.52 -2.95 11.12
N ALA A 68 -4.56 -2.42 10.46
CA ALA A 68 -4.98 -2.89 9.14
C ALA A 68 -3.91 -2.71 8.05
N VAL A 69 -3.15 -1.60 8.09
CA VAL A 69 -2.04 -1.37 7.16
C VAL A 69 -0.87 -2.29 7.48
N VAL A 70 -0.60 -2.57 8.76
CA VAL A 70 0.45 -3.53 9.17
C VAL A 70 0.16 -4.92 8.60
N GLU A 71 -1.09 -5.38 8.77
CA GLU A 71 -1.50 -6.69 8.27
C GLU A 71 -1.43 -6.75 6.74
N ALA A 72 -1.90 -5.70 6.05
CA ALA A 72 -1.80 -5.62 4.59
C ALA A 72 -0.35 -5.62 4.09
N LEU A 73 0.56 -4.93 4.80
CA LEU A 73 2.00 -4.96 4.49
C LEU A 73 2.61 -6.34 4.75
N ALA A 74 2.22 -7.02 5.82
CA ALA A 74 2.71 -8.36 6.12
C ALA A 74 2.27 -9.39 5.06
N GLN A 75 1.04 -9.27 4.56
CA GLN A 75 0.53 -10.10 3.46
C GLN A 75 1.23 -9.76 2.15
N ALA A 76 1.35 -8.47 1.81
CA ALA A 76 2.01 -8.01 0.58
C ALA A 76 3.49 -8.41 0.51
N LEU A 77 4.16 -8.51 1.66
CA LEU A 77 5.56 -8.90 1.77
C LEU A 77 5.74 -10.41 2.03
N GLU A 78 4.66 -11.20 1.96
CA GLU A 78 4.68 -12.65 2.21
C GLU A 78 5.43 -13.04 3.49
N LEU A 79 5.30 -12.22 4.55
CA LEU A 79 6.01 -12.47 5.81
C LEU A 79 5.55 -13.78 6.42
N ASP A 80 6.45 -14.50 7.06
CA ASP A 80 6.13 -15.66 7.88
C ASP A 80 5.67 -15.25 9.29
N ALA A 81 5.40 -16.22 10.16
CA ALA A 81 4.95 -15.95 11.53
C ALA A 81 5.99 -15.13 12.33
N ALA A 82 7.28 -15.43 12.14
CA ALA A 82 8.37 -14.73 12.82
C ALA A 82 8.49 -13.27 12.33
N GLY A 83 8.46 -13.05 11.02
CA GLY A 83 8.49 -11.71 10.42
C GLY A 83 7.28 -10.87 10.82
N ARG A 84 6.08 -11.47 10.89
CA ARG A 84 4.88 -10.81 11.42
C ARG A 84 5.03 -10.37 12.87
N ALA A 85 5.54 -11.25 13.74
CA ALA A 85 5.76 -10.94 15.14
C ALA A 85 6.77 -9.78 15.30
N HIS A 86 7.87 -9.84 14.56
CA HIS A 86 8.89 -8.79 14.58
C HIS A 86 8.37 -7.44 14.07
N LEU A 87 7.58 -7.44 12.99
CA LEU A 87 6.96 -6.21 12.48
C LEU A 87 6.05 -5.55 13.53
N ASN A 88 5.26 -6.34 14.25
CA ASN A 88 4.37 -5.83 15.30
C ASN A 88 5.16 -5.24 16.48
N ASP A 89 6.25 -5.89 16.89
CA ASP A 89 7.14 -5.39 17.95
C ASP A 89 7.77 -4.03 17.60
N LEU A 90 8.27 -3.87 16.37
CA LEU A 90 8.82 -2.60 15.86
C LEU A 90 7.79 -1.45 15.85
N ILE A 91 6.51 -1.78 15.70
CA ILE A 91 5.43 -0.78 15.69
C ILE A 91 4.94 -0.46 17.10
N GLY A 92 4.90 -1.45 17.99
CA GLY A 92 4.61 -1.28 19.41
C GLY A 92 5.63 -0.34 20.06
N THR A 93 6.91 -0.56 19.79
CA THR A 93 8.00 0.32 20.25
C THR A 93 7.92 1.74 19.66
N THR A 94 7.53 1.88 18.39
CA THR A 94 7.32 3.18 17.73
C THR A 94 6.15 3.97 18.35
N THR A 95 5.10 3.29 18.79
CA THR A 95 3.89 3.93 19.36
C THR A 95 4.13 4.49 20.76
N ALA A 96 5.03 3.90 21.53
CA ALA A 96 5.43 4.40 22.85
C ALA A 96 6.19 5.73 22.82
N ALA A 97 6.68 6.18 21.65
CA ALA A 97 7.36 7.45 21.50
C ALA A 97 6.37 8.65 21.47
N PRO A 98 6.67 9.78 22.14
CA PRO A 98 5.77 10.93 22.20
C PRO A 98 5.54 11.54 20.80
N ARG A 99 4.28 11.53 20.33
CA ARG A 99 3.87 12.05 19.00
C ARG A 99 3.27 13.46 19.11
N ARG A 100 3.77 14.40 18.30
CA ARG A 100 2.95 15.55 17.83
C ARG A 100 1.86 15.00 16.92
N ARG A 101 0.62 14.93 17.41
CA ARG A 101 -0.55 14.49 16.64
C ARG A 101 -0.77 15.43 15.45
N ARG A 102 -0.55 14.94 14.23
CA ARG A 102 -1.13 15.50 13.00
C ARG A 102 -2.21 14.52 12.53
N PRO A 103 -3.43 14.97 12.22
CA PRO A 103 -4.54 14.07 11.89
C PRO A 103 -4.23 13.27 10.60
N PRO A 104 -4.52 11.96 10.55
CA PRO A 104 -4.21 11.13 9.39
C PRO A 104 -5.23 11.35 8.26
N THR A 105 -4.75 11.90 7.15
CA THR A 105 -5.50 12.16 5.90
C THR A 105 -5.83 10.89 5.09
N VAL A 106 -5.43 9.71 5.56
CA VAL A 106 -5.34 8.46 4.77
C VAL A 106 -6.68 7.72 4.66
N GLN A 107 -7.69 8.04 5.47
CA GLN A 107 -9.02 7.42 5.34
C GLN A 107 -9.77 7.86 4.07
N ARG A 108 -9.37 8.95 3.39
CA ARG A 108 -10.08 9.46 2.21
C ARG A 108 -9.90 8.65 0.92
N LEU A 109 -8.85 7.84 0.81
CA LEU A 109 -8.61 7.05 -0.40
C LEU A 109 -9.52 5.81 -0.52
N ARG A 110 -10.08 5.30 0.59
CA ARG A 110 -11.08 4.21 0.55
C ARG A 110 -12.50 4.71 0.24
N SER A 111 -12.85 5.93 0.64
CA SER A 111 -14.19 6.48 0.40
C SER A 111 -14.39 7.02 -1.01
N GLY A 112 -13.37 7.68 -1.59
CA GLY A 112 -13.48 8.27 -2.92
C GLY A 112 -13.57 7.24 -4.06
N LEU A 113 -12.99 6.05 -3.87
CA LEU A 113 -13.03 4.99 -4.87
C LEU A 113 -14.37 4.22 -4.86
N HIS A 114 -15.03 4.08 -3.70
CA HIS A 114 -16.36 3.48 -3.61
C HIS A 114 -17.45 4.37 -4.22
N GLN A 115 -17.40 5.70 -4.02
CA GLN A 115 -18.39 6.61 -4.63
C GLN A 115 -18.27 6.70 -6.16
N LEU A 116 -17.08 6.46 -6.72
CA LEU A 116 -16.87 6.51 -8.17
C LEU A 116 -17.28 5.19 -8.85
N LEU A 117 -17.24 4.07 -8.12
CA LEU A 117 -17.74 2.78 -8.60
C LEU A 117 -19.28 2.69 -8.53
N ASP A 118 -19.94 3.40 -7.60
CA ASP A 118 -21.41 3.48 -7.54
C ASP A 118 -22.02 4.35 -8.65
N SER A 119 -21.21 5.21 -9.30
CA SER A 119 -21.69 6.10 -10.37
C SER A 119 -21.55 5.53 -11.79
N MET A 120 -21.09 4.28 -11.96
CA MET A 120 -20.94 3.63 -13.27
C MET A 120 -21.89 2.45 -13.48
N GLY A 121 -23.13 2.59 -13.00
CA GLY A 121 -24.17 1.57 -13.10
C GLY A 121 -25.52 2.10 -13.59
N ALA A 122 -25.56 2.89 -14.67
CA ALA A 122 -26.76 3.01 -15.52
C ALA A 122 -26.38 3.53 -16.92
N PRO A 123 -26.74 2.83 -18.02
CA PRO A 123 -26.64 3.41 -19.36
C PRO A 123 -27.63 4.60 -19.51
N PRO A 124 -27.27 5.67 -20.24
CA PRO A 124 -28.17 6.80 -20.48
C PRO A 124 -29.37 6.38 -21.36
N PRO A 125 -30.63 6.74 -21.02
CA PRO A 125 -31.83 6.37 -21.79
C PRO A 125 -32.06 7.20 -23.06
N TRP A 126 -31.04 7.78 -23.68
CA TRP A 126 -31.19 8.55 -24.91
C TRP A 126 -30.05 8.26 -25.91
N SER A 127 -30.08 7.10 -26.56
CA SER A 127 -29.40 6.97 -27.85
C SER A 127 -30.31 7.58 -28.92
N TRP A 128 -30.00 8.81 -29.33
CA TRP A 128 -30.53 9.39 -30.56
C TRP A 128 -29.78 8.81 -31.77
N ASP A 129 -30.53 8.53 -32.84
CA ASP A 129 -30.31 8.94 -34.25
C ASP A 129 -30.79 7.83 -35.21
N ALA A 130 -31.98 7.98 -35.79
CA ALA A 130 -32.25 8.52 -37.14
C ALA A 130 -31.69 7.64 -38.28
N GLY A 131 -32.62 6.92 -38.93
CA GLY A 131 -32.45 6.34 -40.26
C GLY A 131 -33.53 6.92 -41.16
N GLU A 132 -33.10 7.77 -42.06
CA GLU A 132 -33.83 8.57 -43.02
C GLU A 132 -34.45 7.73 -44.17
N THR A 133 -35.60 8.20 -44.67
CA THR A 133 -36.18 7.99 -46.02
C THR A 133 -36.41 6.56 -46.56
N SER A 134 -37.67 6.20 -46.81
CA SER A 134 -38.30 6.37 -48.13
C SER A 134 -39.80 6.04 -48.11
#